data_AF-A0A1W9YZ21-F1
#
_entry.id   AF-A0A1W9YZ21-F1
#
_cell.length_a   1.000
_cell.length_b   1.000
_cell.length_c   1.000
_cell.angle_alpha   90.00
_cell.angle_beta   90.00
_cell.angle_gamma   90.00
#
_symmetry.space_group_name_H-M   'P 1'
#
loop_
_entity.id
_entity.type
_entity.pdbx_description
1 polymer ?
#
loop_
_entity_poly.entity_id
_entity_poly.type
_entity_poly.pdbx_seq_one_letter_code
_entity_poly.pdbx_strand_id
1 'polypeptide(L)'
;MDVDTREVELLEDTLRKTMLAKSGAELDAALMELGWAEMLTDIPELAVPLVFRLLGETGSHASVLVDVVLNATGNTIGDTVELPLPYANNTWVVWDRSAEPRPSATLGGLPLFPEEEGYPIRIAEARVAVSWWMIGSARAMLNLARTHAVDRVQFGKPIASFQAVRHRLAETLVAIEGAEATLTLPGVDNPDLTALLAKAAAGKAALTAAKHCQQVLGGIGFTEEHDLHHHVKRAMVLDGLFGNSRELTRKAGAGLRARGSAPRLAQL
;
A
#
# COMPACT_ATOMS: atom_id res chain seq x y z
N MET A 1 -2.00 24.03 10.61
CA MET A 1 -1.40 24.74 9.47
C MET A 1 -2.37 24.55 8.33
N ASP A 2 -3.02 25.62 7.88
CA ASP A 2 -4.04 25.53 6.82
C ASP A 2 -3.27 25.42 5.49
N VAL A 3 -2.98 24.20 5.07
CA VAL A 3 -2.30 23.96 3.79
C VAL A 3 -3.29 24.29 2.68
N ASP A 4 -2.90 25.18 1.76
CA ASP A 4 -3.77 25.59 0.66
C ASP A 4 -4.17 24.36 -0.17
N THR A 5 -5.48 24.08 -0.22
CA THR A 5 -6.03 22.93 -0.94
C THR A 5 -5.57 22.91 -2.40
N ARG A 6 -5.42 24.08 -3.02
CA ARG A 6 -4.96 24.20 -4.40
C ARG A 6 -3.49 23.80 -4.56
N GLU A 7 -2.64 24.11 -3.59
CA GLU A 7 -1.23 23.68 -3.61
C GLU A 7 -1.12 22.17 -3.51
N VAL A 8 -1.93 21.54 -2.64
CA VAL A 8 -1.98 20.07 -2.50
C VAL A 8 -2.44 19.41 -3.80
N GLU A 9 -3.47 19.94 -4.46
CA GLU A 9 -3.95 19.42 -5.75
C GLU A 9 -2.88 19.50 -6.84
N LEU A 10 -2.17 20.63 -6.93
CA LEU A 10 -1.08 20.81 -7.91
C LEU A 10 0.10 19.85 -7.64
N LEU A 11 0.42 19.63 -6.36
CA LEU A 11 1.43 18.67 -5.94
C LEU A 11 1.01 17.24 -6.30
N GLU A 12 -0.23 16.85 -6.00
CA GLU A 12 -0.78 15.54 -6.36
C GLU A 12 -0.69 15.30 -7.88
N ASP A 13 -1.11 16.26 -8.70
CA ASP A 13 -1.05 16.15 -10.16
C ASP A 13 0.39 15.99 -10.66
N THR A 14 1.33 16.72 -10.07
CA THR A 14 2.75 16.67 -10.42
C THR A 14 3.35 15.31 -10.05
N LEU A 15 3.08 14.82 -8.83
CA LEU A 15 3.52 13.51 -8.37
C LEU A 15 2.92 12.40 -9.22
N ARG A 16 1.61 12.46 -9.51
CA ARG A 16 0.91 11.48 -10.34
C ARG A 16 1.51 11.38 -11.74
N LYS A 17 1.75 12.53 -12.41
CA LYS A 17 2.41 12.56 -13.73
C LYS A 17 3.80 11.95 -13.67
N THR A 18 4.57 12.28 -12.63
CA THR A 18 5.91 11.73 -12.42
C THR A 18 5.89 10.22 -12.23
N MET A 19 4.97 9.72 -11.39
CA MET A 19 4.83 8.31 -11.07
C MET A 19 4.24 7.46 -12.20
N LEU A 20 3.50 8.07 -13.14
CA LEU A 20 3.07 7.40 -14.38
C LEU A 20 4.23 7.28 -15.39
N ALA A 21 5.24 8.16 -15.30
CA ALA A 21 6.35 8.21 -16.24
C ALA A 21 7.62 7.50 -15.74
N LYS A 22 7.83 7.41 -14.42
CA LYS A 22 9.06 6.92 -13.79
C LYS A 22 8.76 5.86 -12.73
N SER A 23 9.70 4.93 -12.54
CA SER A 23 9.66 3.92 -11.47
C SER A 23 11.08 3.55 -11.04
N GLY A 24 11.23 2.95 -9.86
CA GLY A 24 12.52 2.54 -9.31
C GLY A 24 13.45 3.73 -9.03
N ALA A 25 14.73 3.57 -9.33
CA ALA A 25 15.75 4.58 -9.07
C ALA A 25 15.48 5.93 -9.75
N GLU A 26 14.86 5.92 -10.94
CA GLU A 26 14.46 7.16 -11.62
C GLU A 26 13.36 7.92 -10.86
N LEU A 27 12.43 7.19 -10.26
CA LEU A 27 11.40 7.79 -9.42
C LEU A 27 11.96 8.23 -8.07
N ASP A 28 12.92 7.50 -7.50
CA ASP A 28 13.63 7.91 -6.29
C ASP A 28 14.30 9.28 -6.48
N ALA A 29 15.06 9.44 -7.58
CA ALA A 29 15.69 10.72 -7.92
C ALA A 29 14.65 11.84 -8.12
N ALA A 30 13.57 11.56 -8.85
CA ALA A 30 12.53 12.56 -9.10
C ALA A 30 11.78 12.98 -7.83
N LEU A 31 11.51 12.05 -6.91
CA LEU A 31 10.87 12.38 -5.62
C LEU A 31 11.79 13.23 -4.74
N MET A 32 13.10 12.96 -4.74
CA MET A 32 14.08 13.80 -4.04
C MET A 32 14.11 15.21 -4.62
N GLU A 33 14.10 15.38 -5.94
CA GLU A 33 14.01 16.70 -6.60
C GLU A 33 12.70 17.44 -6.27
N LEU A 34 11.61 16.71 -6.03
CA LEU A 34 10.32 17.25 -5.61
C LEU A 34 10.21 17.52 -4.10
N GLY A 35 11.32 17.40 -3.34
CA GLY A 35 11.37 17.73 -1.92
C GLY A 35 10.82 16.63 -1.00
N TRP A 36 10.93 15.36 -1.39
CA TRP A 36 10.44 14.23 -0.57
C TRP A 36 11.02 14.24 0.85
N ALA A 37 12.31 14.52 1.01
CA ALA A 37 12.95 14.48 2.32
C ALA A 37 12.40 15.56 3.27
N GLU A 38 12.23 16.78 2.77
CA GLU A 38 11.62 17.89 3.51
C GLU A 38 10.15 17.60 3.82
N MET A 39 9.37 17.13 2.83
CA MET A 39 7.97 16.79 3.05
C MET A 39 7.78 15.67 4.09
N LEU A 40 8.62 14.63 4.06
CA LEU A 40 8.57 13.53 5.02
C LEU A 40 8.95 13.99 6.44
N THR A 41 9.85 14.97 6.56
CA THR A 41 10.31 15.50 7.85
C THR A 41 9.32 16.50 8.44
N ASP A 42 8.85 17.44 7.62
CA ASP A 42 8.09 18.60 8.08
C ASP A 42 6.57 18.35 8.13
N ILE A 43 6.04 17.55 7.20
CA ILE A 43 4.60 17.28 7.03
C ILE A 43 4.29 15.81 6.68
N PRO A 44 4.78 14.82 7.46
CA PRO A 44 4.61 13.40 7.17
C PRO A 44 3.14 12.96 7.04
N GLU A 45 2.23 13.59 7.79
CA GLU A 45 0.79 13.32 7.76
C GLU A 45 0.12 13.67 6.42
N LEU A 46 0.73 14.55 5.62
CA LEU A 46 0.31 14.84 4.24
C LEU A 46 1.10 13.99 3.25
N ALA A 47 2.43 13.97 3.41
CA ALA A 47 3.35 13.37 2.45
C ALA A 47 3.15 11.85 2.32
N VAL A 48 3.02 11.14 3.45
CA VAL A 48 2.91 9.67 3.45
C VAL A 48 1.60 9.20 2.80
N PRO A 49 0.40 9.70 3.17
CA PRO A 49 -0.82 9.31 2.48
C PRO A 49 -0.78 9.60 0.99
N LEU A 50 -0.31 10.79 0.60
CA LEU A 50 -0.29 11.22 -0.79
C LEU A 50 0.64 10.35 -1.65
N VAL A 51 1.92 10.26 -1.28
CA VAL A 51 2.93 9.54 -2.07
C VAL A 51 2.60 8.05 -2.15
N PHE A 52 2.30 7.40 -1.02
CA PHE A 52 2.09 5.96 -1.02
C PHE A 52 0.77 5.57 -1.69
N ARG A 53 -0.31 6.34 -1.52
CA ARG A 53 -1.55 6.11 -2.29
C ARG A 53 -1.27 6.20 -3.79
N LEU A 54 -0.55 7.22 -4.24
CA LEU A 54 -0.20 7.39 -5.65
C LEU A 54 0.66 6.25 -6.18
N LEU A 55 1.68 5.78 -5.46
CA LEU A 55 2.46 4.59 -5.83
C LEU A 55 1.55 3.36 -6.06
N GLY A 56 0.50 3.23 -5.24
CA GLY A 56 -0.49 2.17 -5.39
C GLY A 56 -1.36 2.33 -6.62
N GLU A 57 -1.86 3.54 -6.86
CA GLU A 57 -2.78 3.87 -7.95
C GLU A 57 -2.10 3.79 -9.32
N THR A 58 -0.84 4.23 -9.44
CA THR A 58 -0.08 4.20 -10.69
C THR A 58 0.60 2.86 -10.94
N GLY A 59 0.80 2.06 -9.89
CA GLY A 59 1.55 0.80 -9.95
C GLY A 59 3.07 0.97 -10.00
N SER A 60 3.59 2.20 -9.92
CA SER A 60 5.03 2.45 -9.82
C SER A 60 5.57 2.06 -8.44
N HIS A 61 6.90 2.07 -8.30
CA HIS A 61 7.55 1.82 -7.03
C HIS A 61 8.75 2.74 -6.82
N ALA A 62 9.06 3.01 -5.56
CA ALA A 62 10.18 3.82 -5.11
C ALA A 62 10.69 3.26 -3.77
N SER A 63 11.96 3.49 -3.44
CA SER A 63 12.58 3.06 -2.19
C SER A 63 12.19 3.91 -0.98
N VAL A 64 11.32 4.90 -1.16
CA VAL A 64 10.84 5.83 -0.11
C VAL A 64 10.21 5.18 1.12
N LEU A 65 9.82 3.90 1.05
CA LEU A 65 9.43 3.14 2.23
C LEU A 65 10.57 2.98 3.25
N VAL A 66 11.80 2.82 2.76
CA VAL A 66 13.00 2.77 3.59
C VAL A 66 13.19 4.11 4.29
N ASP A 67 12.99 5.21 3.57
CA ASP A 67 13.12 6.56 4.13
C ASP A 67 12.11 6.82 5.26
N VAL A 68 10.88 6.28 5.16
CA VAL A 68 9.90 6.35 6.26
C VAL A 68 10.43 5.66 7.52
N VAL A 69 11.10 4.51 7.39
CA VAL A 69 11.70 3.81 8.54
C VAL A 69 12.89 4.58 9.10
N LEU A 70 13.76 5.11 8.22
CA LEU A 70 14.92 5.91 8.61
C LEU A 70 14.48 7.18 9.38
N ASN A 71 13.51 7.92 8.84
CA ASN A 71 12.96 9.11 9.50
C ASN A 71 12.34 8.77 10.87
N ALA A 72 11.55 7.71 10.95
CA ALA A 72 10.92 7.28 12.21
C ALA A 72 11.93 6.84 13.30
N THR A 73 13.16 6.53 12.90
CA THR A 73 14.26 6.11 13.80
C THR A 73 15.29 7.21 14.04
N GLY A 74 15.08 8.42 13.48
CA GLY A 74 15.99 9.56 13.62
C GLY A 74 17.26 9.46 12.77
N ASN A 75 17.26 8.60 11.75
CA ASN A 75 18.36 8.47 10.78
C ASN A 75 18.15 9.42 9.59
N THR A 76 19.25 9.74 8.89
CA THR A 76 19.22 10.61 7.72
C THR A 76 18.49 9.92 6.55
N ILE A 77 17.56 10.65 5.92
CA ILE A 77 16.85 10.21 4.71
C ILE A 77 17.84 10.14 3.54
N GLY A 78 17.70 9.13 2.69
CA GLY A 78 18.56 8.95 1.51
C GLY A 78 19.89 8.23 1.78
N ASP A 79 20.20 7.89 3.03
CA ASP A 79 21.34 7.03 3.32
C ASP A 79 21.17 5.65 2.65
N THR A 80 22.25 5.17 2.01
CA THR A 80 22.33 3.86 1.34
C THR A 80 22.53 2.74 2.37
N VAL A 81 21.83 2.81 3.50
CA VAL A 81 21.90 1.76 4.52
C VAL A 81 21.07 0.58 4.04
N GLU A 82 21.70 -0.59 3.94
CA GLU A 82 20.98 -1.84 3.84
C GLU A 82 20.16 -2.01 5.13
N LEU A 83 18.84 -1.86 4.99
CA LEU A 83 17.91 -1.91 6.10
C LEU A 83 17.03 -3.16 5.97
N PRO A 84 17.29 -4.22 6.75
CA PRO A 84 16.43 -5.39 6.79
C PRO A 84 15.02 -5.00 7.28
N LEU A 85 14.03 -5.19 6.40
CA LEU A 85 12.63 -4.95 6.67
C LEU A 85 11.96 -6.26 7.12
N PRO A 86 11.22 -6.27 8.24
CA PRO A 86 10.45 -7.44 8.64
C PRO A 86 9.44 -7.83 7.55
N TYR A 87 9.39 -9.11 7.26
CA TYR A 87 8.43 -9.71 6.34
C TYR A 87 7.64 -10.83 7.06
N ALA A 88 6.50 -11.20 6.48
CA ALA A 88 5.65 -12.25 7.01
C ALA A 88 6.39 -13.58 7.24
N ASN A 89 5.89 -14.40 8.16
CA ASN A 89 6.50 -15.67 8.58
C ASN A 89 7.90 -15.53 9.22
N ASN A 90 8.17 -14.41 9.90
CA ASN A 90 9.45 -14.14 10.57
C ASN A 90 10.66 -14.18 9.64
N THR A 91 10.50 -13.75 8.39
CA THR A 91 11.61 -13.56 7.45
C THR A 91 11.95 -12.08 7.31
N TRP A 92 13.05 -11.78 6.64
CA TRP A 92 13.49 -10.42 6.38
C TRP A 92 13.69 -10.21 4.89
N VAL A 93 13.55 -8.96 4.46
CA VAL A 93 13.85 -8.54 3.10
C VAL A 93 14.59 -7.21 3.09
N VAL A 94 15.50 -7.01 2.15
CA VAL A 94 16.15 -5.72 1.92
C VAL A 94 15.63 -5.12 0.62
N TRP A 95 15.32 -3.83 0.66
CA TRP A 95 15.01 -3.05 -0.53
C TRP A 95 16.31 -2.66 -1.23
N ASP A 96 16.52 -3.14 -2.44
CA ASP A 96 17.68 -2.78 -3.26
C ASP A 96 17.50 -1.35 -3.81
N ARG A 97 18.35 -0.45 -3.33
CA ARG A 97 18.41 0.97 -3.72
C ARG A 97 19.55 1.25 -4.69
N SER A 98 20.24 0.22 -5.18
CA SER A 98 21.37 0.40 -6.09
C SER A 98 20.88 0.92 -7.46
N ALA A 99 21.73 1.73 -8.11
CA ALA A 99 21.46 2.25 -9.44
C ALA A 99 21.50 1.15 -10.52
N GLU A 100 22.19 0.03 -10.26
CA GLU A 100 22.27 -1.15 -11.11
C GLU A 100 21.52 -2.31 -10.44
N PRO A 101 20.23 -2.55 -10.78
CA PRO A 101 19.42 -3.54 -10.09
C PRO A 101 20.03 -4.93 -10.17
N ARG A 102 20.08 -5.64 -9.04
CA ARG A 102 20.50 -7.04 -9.05
C ARG A 102 19.53 -7.86 -9.92
N PRO A 103 20.03 -8.70 -10.86
CA PRO A 103 19.18 -9.46 -11.77
C PRO A 103 18.39 -10.61 -11.10
N SER A 104 18.62 -10.89 -9.81
CA SER A 104 17.92 -11.96 -9.09
C SER A 104 16.61 -11.49 -8.41
N ALA A 105 15.85 -12.45 -7.90
CA ALA A 105 14.42 -12.43 -7.57
C ALA A 105 13.85 -11.12 -6.96
N THR A 106 13.14 -10.35 -7.79
CA THR A 106 12.19 -9.33 -7.31
C THR A 106 10.94 -10.02 -6.74
N LEU A 107 10.47 -9.58 -5.56
CA LEU A 107 9.20 -10.04 -5.01
C LEU A 107 8.06 -9.22 -5.61
N GLY A 108 7.22 -9.85 -6.44
CA GLY A 108 6.05 -9.19 -7.02
C GLY A 108 6.40 -7.94 -7.83
N GLY A 109 7.57 -7.94 -8.47
CA GLY A 109 8.12 -6.81 -9.23
C GLY A 109 8.63 -5.64 -8.39
N LEU A 110 8.78 -5.81 -7.08
CA LEU A 110 9.50 -4.87 -6.21
C LEU A 110 10.95 -5.37 -6.05
N PRO A 111 11.95 -4.47 -5.98
CA PRO A 111 13.36 -4.83 -5.79
C PRO A 111 13.64 -5.24 -4.33
N LEU A 112 12.90 -6.23 -3.84
CA LEU A 112 12.98 -6.77 -2.49
C LEU A 112 13.65 -8.15 -2.56
N PHE A 113 14.71 -8.31 -1.78
CA PHE A 113 15.53 -9.51 -1.75
C PHE A 113 15.44 -10.16 -0.37
N PRO A 114 15.34 -11.49 -0.27
CA PRO A 114 15.43 -12.18 1.02
C PRO A 114 16.72 -11.81 1.76
N GLU A 115 16.59 -11.64 3.07
CA GLU A 115 17.69 -11.35 3.98
C GLU A 115 17.67 -12.36 5.14
N GLU A 116 18.84 -12.89 5.52
CA GLU A 116 18.94 -13.93 6.54
C GLU A 116 18.86 -13.33 7.95
N GLU A 117 19.48 -12.17 8.15
CA GLU A 117 19.58 -11.51 9.44
C GLU A 117 18.84 -10.17 9.46
N GLY A 118 18.10 -9.92 10.53
CA GLY A 118 17.47 -8.64 10.77
C GLY A 118 17.36 -8.33 12.24
N TYR A 119 17.03 -7.09 12.54
CA TYR A 119 16.95 -6.58 13.91
C TYR A 119 15.62 -5.86 14.15
N PRO A 120 15.16 -5.81 15.41
CA PRO A 120 13.94 -5.08 15.74
C PRO A 120 14.06 -3.61 15.34
N ILE A 121 13.14 -3.15 14.50
CA ILE A 121 13.02 -1.75 14.09
C ILE A 121 11.64 -1.20 14.45
N ARG A 122 11.53 0.13 14.56
CA ARG A 122 10.25 0.82 14.68
C ARG A 122 9.53 0.74 13.33
N ILE A 123 8.28 0.27 13.32
CA ILE A 123 7.54 -0.05 12.09
C ILE A 123 6.12 0.51 12.05
N ALA A 124 5.71 1.34 13.01
CA ALA A 124 4.35 1.88 13.05
C ALA A 124 4.09 2.78 11.83
N GLU A 125 5.01 3.70 11.56
CA GLU A 125 4.99 4.65 10.44
C GLU A 125 5.07 3.91 9.10
N ALA A 126 5.95 2.91 9.00
CA ALA A 126 6.09 2.08 7.81
C ALA A 126 4.83 1.23 7.53
N ARG A 127 4.16 0.74 8.58
CA ARG A 127 2.86 0.07 8.44
C ARG A 127 1.79 1.00 7.88
N VAL A 128 1.72 2.24 8.34
CA VAL A 128 0.80 3.25 7.81
C VAL A 128 1.12 3.52 6.33
N ALA A 129 2.39 3.72 6.00
CA ALA A 129 2.83 3.99 4.62
C ALA A 129 2.46 2.84 3.66
N VAL A 130 2.80 1.59 3.99
CA VAL A 130 2.43 0.43 3.18
C VAL A 130 0.92 0.23 3.11
N SER A 131 0.17 0.64 4.13
CA SER A 131 -1.29 0.58 4.10
C SER A 131 -1.87 1.50 3.03
N TRP A 132 -1.41 2.77 2.96
CA TRP A 132 -1.78 3.69 1.89
C TRP A 132 -1.42 3.15 0.50
N TRP A 133 -0.27 2.49 0.37
CA TRP A 133 0.12 1.82 -0.87
C TRP A 133 -0.86 0.72 -1.27
N MET A 134 -1.22 -0.15 -0.33
CA MET A 134 -2.19 -1.22 -0.57
C MET A 134 -3.58 -0.68 -0.91
N ILE A 135 -4.01 0.42 -0.29
CA ILE A 135 -5.27 1.11 -0.62
C ILE A 135 -5.24 1.64 -2.06
N GLY A 136 -4.17 2.32 -2.46
CA GLY A 136 -4.01 2.80 -3.84
C GLY A 136 -4.06 1.66 -4.86
N SER A 137 -3.34 0.56 -4.59
CA SER A 137 -3.39 -0.64 -5.45
C SER A 137 -4.78 -1.28 -5.49
N ALA A 138 -5.50 -1.30 -4.37
CA ALA A 138 -6.87 -1.81 -4.33
C ALA A 138 -7.83 -0.94 -5.15
N ARG A 139 -7.69 0.40 -5.09
CA ARG A 139 -8.44 1.35 -5.90
C ARG A 139 -8.13 1.18 -7.40
N ALA A 140 -6.86 0.99 -7.77
CA ALA A 140 -6.48 0.70 -9.15
C ALA A 140 -7.12 -0.60 -9.68
N MET A 141 -7.05 -1.69 -8.92
CA MET A 141 -7.72 -2.96 -9.29
C MET A 141 -9.23 -2.79 -9.46
N LEU A 142 -9.88 -2.06 -8.54
CA LEU A 142 -11.31 -1.77 -8.62
C LEU A 142 -11.65 -0.95 -9.87
N ASN A 143 -10.86 0.07 -10.20
CA ASN A 143 -11.05 0.88 -11.40
C ASN A 143 -10.93 0.05 -12.67
N LEU A 144 -9.89 -0.79 -12.79
CA LEU A 144 -9.71 -1.70 -13.91
C LEU A 144 -10.91 -2.65 -14.08
N ALA A 145 -11.35 -3.28 -12.99
CA ALA A 145 -12.48 -4.19 -13.01
C ALA A 145 -13.81 -3.49 -13.32
N ARG A 146 -14.01 -2.27 -12.80
CA ARG A 146 -15.18 -1.45 -13.11
C ARG A 146 -15.24 -1.11 -14.59
N THR A 147 -14.14 -0.62 -15.17
CA THR A 147 -14.05 -0.29 -16.61
C THR A 147 -14.38 -1.51 -17.44
N HIS A 148 -13.73 -2.65 -17.16
CA HIS A 148 -14.06 -3.92 -17.83
C HIS A 148 -15.55 -4.29 -17.69
N ALA A 149 -16.13 -4.11 -16.50
CA ALA A 149 -17.52 -4.48 -16.27
C ALA A 149 -18.53 -3.62 -17.06
N VAL A 150 -18.21 -2.35 -17.28
CA VAL A 150 -19.06 -1.42 -18.05
C VAL A 150 -18.91 -1.67 -19.55
N ASP A 151 -17.69 -1.95 -20.02
CA ASP A 151 -17.41 -2.07 -21.45
C ASP A 151 -17.72 -3.47 -22.00
N ARG A 152 -17.54 -4.52 -21.20
CA ARG A 152 -17.73 -5.90 -21.64
C ARG A 152 -19.21 -6.25 -21.76
N VAL A 153 -19.62 -6.64 -22.96
CA VAL A 153 -21.00 -7.13 -23.25
C VAL A 153 -21.03 -8.65 -23.28
N GLN A 154 -21.91 -9.26 -22.49
CA GLN A 154 -22.26 -10.69 -22.57
C GLN A 154 -23.75 -10.88 -22.35
N PHE A 155 -24.33 -11.91 -22.98
CA PHE A 155 -25.78 -12.17 -22.93
C PHE A 155 -26.62 -10.93 -23.30
N GLY A 156 -26.14 -10.19 -24.31
CA GLY A 156 -26.85 -9.04 -24.89
C GLY A 156 -26.80 -7.73 -24.08
N LYS A 157 -26.01 -7.63 -23.01
CA LYS A 157 -25.90 -6.40 -22.20
C LYS A 157 -24.53 -6.28 -21.49
N PRO A 158 -24.13 -5.09 -21.02
CA PRO A 158 -22.94 -4.92 -20.20
C PRO A 158 -22.94 -5.84 -18.97
N ILE A 159 -21.79 -6.41 -18.61
CA ILE A 159 -21.74 -7.33 -17.47
C ILE A 159 -21.99 -6.62 -16.12
N ALA A 160 -21.78 -5.30 -16.05
CA ALA A 160 -22.19 -4.46 -14.91
C ALA A 160 -23.71 -4.52 -14.62
N SER A 161 -24.53 -4.97 -15.57
CA SER A 161 -25.97 -5.18 -15.36
C SER A 161 -26.29 -6.44 -14.53
N PHE A 162 -25.33 -7.34 -14.30
CA PHE A 162 -25.53 -8.52 -13.46
C PHE A 162 -25.31 -8.22 -11.98
N GLN A 163 -26.24 -8.68 -11.16
CA GLN A 163 -26.29 -8.45 -9.72
C GLN A 163 -25.02 -8.97 -9.01
N ALA A 164 -24.55 -10.17 -9.41
CA ALA A 164 -23.33 -10.77 -8.89
C ALA A 164 -22.05 -9.96 -9.18
N VAL A 165 -21.99 -9.24 -10.31
CA VAL A 165 -20.84 -8.38 -10.64
C VAL A 165 -20.90 -7.11 -9.79
N ARG A 166 -22.07 -6.46 -9.72
CA ARG A 166 -22.24 -5.23 -8.91
C ARG A 166 -21.96 -5.48 -7.43
N HIS A 167 -22.47 -6.56 -6.86
CA HIS A 167 -22.22 -6.90 -5.46
C HIS A 167 -20.72 -7.07 -5.18
N ARG A 168 -19.98 -7.79 -6.02
CA ARG A 168 -18.53 -7.95 -5.84
C ARG A 168 -17.80 -6.62 -5.85
N LEU A 169 -18.10 -5.75 -6.82
CA LEU A 169 -17.45 -4.43 -6.91
C LEU A 169 -17.84 -3.51 -5.74
N ALA A 170 -19.09 -3.56 -5.29
CA ALA A 170 -19.56 -2.81 -4.13
C ALA A 170 -18.90 -3.30 -2.82
N GLU A 171 -18.82 -4.61 -2.61
CA GLU A 171 -18.12 -5.21 -1.46
C GLU A 171 -16.63 -4.85 -1.46
N THR A 172 -15.99 -4.84 -2.63
CA THR A 172 -14.60 -4.39 -2.77
C THR A 172 -14.47 -2.92 -2.35
N LEU A 173 -15.34 -2.04 -2.83
CA LEU A 173 -15.32 -0.63 -2.45
C LEU A 173 -15.51 -0.46 -0.94
N VAL A 174 -16.49 -1.13 -0.33
CA VAL A 174 -16.71 -1.10 1.12
C VAL A 174 -15.49 -1.56 1.89
N ALA A 175 -14.80 -2.60 1.43
CA ALA A 175 -13.57 -3.07 2.07
C ALA A 175 -12.44 -2.02 1.99
N ILE A 176 -12.29 -1.33 0.85
CA ILE A 176 -11.30 -0.27 0.65
C ILE A 176 -11.61 0.92 1.58
N GLU A 177 -12.82 1.46 1.50
CA GLU A 177 -13.25 2.63 2.29
C GLU A 177 -13.16 2.34 3.79
N GLY A 178 -13.58 1.13 4.22
CA GLY A 178 -13.48 0.71 5.62
C GLY A 178 -12.04 0.58 6.10
N ALA A 179 -11.11 0.13 5.27
CA ALA A 179 -9.70 0.05 5.61
C ALA A 179 -9.04 1.43 5.62
N GLU A 180 -9.36 2.29 4.65
CA GLU A 180 -8.86 3.66 4.58
C GLU A 180 -9.29 4.49 5.80
N ALA A 181 -10.55 4.34 6.24
CA ALA A 181 -11.04 4.97 7.46
C ALA A 181 -10.20 4.60 8.71
N THR A 182 -9.59 3.41 8.76
CA THR A 182 -8.72 3.07 9.90
C THR A 182 -7.40 3.84 9.92
N LEU A 183 -6.95 4.36 8.77
CA LEU A 183 -5.73 5.15 8.65
C LEU A 183 -5.91 6.61 9.09
N THR A 184 -7.16 7.09 9.13
CA THR A 184 -7.51 8.46 9.54
C THR A 184 -7.91 8.55 11.01
N LEU A 185 -8.05 7.41 11.72
CA LEU A 185 -8.33 7.39 13.14
C LEU A 185 -7.13 7.91 13.95
N PRO A 186 -7.35 8.81 14.92
CA PRO A 186 -6.25 9.37 15.70
C PRO A 186 -5.66 8.30 16.63
N GLY A 187 -4.34 8.13 16.59
CA GLY A 187 -3.60 7.11 17.35
C GLY A 187 -3.35 7.43 18.83
N VAL A 188 -4.20 8.25 19.46
CA VAL A 188 -3.90 8.97 20.72
C VAL A 188 -3.53 8.02 21.88
N ASP A 189 -4.20 6.88 22.00
CA ASP A 189 -4.00 5.97 23.13
C ASP A 189 -2.91 4.90 22.89
N ASN A 190 -2.77 4.43 21.66
CA ASN A 190 -1.84 3.36 21.31
C ASN A 190 -1.51 3.36 19.80
N PRO A 191 -0.55 4.19 19.36
CA PRO A 191 -0.23 4.35 17.94
C PRO A 191 0.23 3.04 17.28
N ASP A 192 0.96 2.19 18.02
CA ASP A 192 1.41 0.88 17.51
C ASP A 192 0.25 -0.07 17.20
N LEU A 193 -0.77 -0.08 18.07
CA LEU A 193 -1.97 -0.90 17.85
C LEU A 193 -2.81 -0.33 16.70
N THR A 194 -2.96 0.99 16.60
CA THR A 194 -3.66 1.64 15.49
C THR A 194 -2.99 1.32 14.16
N ALA A 195 -1.68 1.50 14.04
CA ALA A 195 -0.93 1.17 12.83
C ALA A 195 -0.99 -0.33 12.49
N LEU A 196 -0.95 -1.21 13.49
CA LEU A 196 -1.11 -2.65 13.31
C LEU A 196 -2.49 -3.02 12.76
N LEU A 197 -3.56 -2.45 13.32
CA LEU A 197 -4.93 -2.69 12.88
C LEU A 197 -5.18 -2.14 11.47
N ALA A 198 -4.66 -0.94 11.18
CA ALA A 198 -4.77 -0.33 9.86
C ALA A 198 -4.04 -1.16 8.78
N LYS A 199 -2.83 -1.65 9.07
CA LYS A 199 -2.11 -2.58 8.19
C LYS A 199 -2.88 -3.88 7.95
N ALA A 200 -3.49 -4.44 8.99
CA ALA A 200 -4.30 -5.64 8.86
C ALA A 200 -5.55 -5.41 7.99
N ALA A 201 -6.23 -4.28 8.18
CA ALA A 201 -7.41 -3.90 7.41
C ALA A 201 -7.06 -3.65 5.93
N ALA A 202 -6.02 -2.86 5.66
CA ALA A 202 -5.57 -2.54 4.31
C ALA A 202 -5.10 -3.79 3.54
N GLY A 203 -4.37 -4.70 4.19
CA GLY A 203 -3.99 -5.99 3.59
C GLY A 203 -5.20 -6.85 3.24
N LYS A 204 -6.19 -6.95 4.15
CA LYS A 204 -7.45 -7.67 3.89
C LYS A 204 -8.24 -7.03 2.73
N ALA A 205 -8.30 -5.70 2.67
CA ALA A 205 -8.99 -4.97 1.61
C ALA A 205 -8.31 -5.18 0.25
N ALA A 206 -6.98 -5.06 0.18
CA ALA A 206 -6.23 -5.28 -1.05
C ALA A 206 -6.34 -6.73 -1.56
N LEU A 207 -6.28 -7.74 -0.67
CA LEU A 207 -6.48 -9.13 -1.07
C LEU A 207 -7.93 -9.43 -1.49
N THR A 208 -8.92 -8.75 -0.89
CA THR A 208 -10.33 -8.82 -1.33
C THR A 208 -10.48 -8.22 -2.72
N ALA A 209 -9.90 -7.04 -2.95
CA ALA A 209 -9.89 -6.38 -4.25
C ALA A 209 -9.23 -7.26 -5.31
N ALA A 210 -8.05 -7.84 -5.03
CA ALA A 210 -7.36 -8.76 -5.93
C ALA A 210 -8.27 -9.94 -6.35
N LYS A 211 -8.90 -10.61 -5.39
CA LYS A 211 -9.80 -11.74 -5.66
C LYS A 211 -11.04 -11.33 -6.45
N HIS A 212 -11.71 -10.26 -6.04
CA HIS A 212 -12.97 -9.83 -6.65
C HIS A 212 -12.74 -9.29 -8.06
N CYS A 213 -11.74 -8.44 -8.24
CA CYS A 213 -11.41 -7.82 -9.52
C CYS A 213 -10.94 -8.87 -10.52
N GLN A 214 -10.09 -9.82 -10.12
CA GLN A 214 -9.73 -10.97 -10.96
C GLN A 214 -10.95 -11.74 -11.44
N GLN A 215 -11.92 -11.98 -10.57
CA GLN A 215 -13.14 -12.70 -10.96
C GLN A 215 -14.01 -11.93 -11.96
N VAL A 216 -14.06 -10.59 -11.85
CA VAL A 216 -14.82 -9.72 -12.76
C VAL A 216 -14.14 -9.64 -14.13
N LEU A 217 -12.80 -9.54 -14.15
CA LEU A 217 -12.00 -9.52 -15.37
C LEU A 217 -11.93 -10.91 -16.04
N GLY A 218 -12.03 -11.99 -15.27
CA GLY A 218 -12.00 -13.35 -15.78
C GLY A 218 -10.65 -13.66 -16.44
N GLY A 219 -10.69 -14.23 -17.65
CA GLY A 219 -9.49 -14.68 -18.36
C GLY A 219 -8.52 -13.55 -18.70
N ILE A 220 -9.00 -12.37 -19.08
CA ILE A 220 -8.12 -11.24 -19.49
C ILE A 220 -7.25 -10.75 -18.33
N GLY A 221 -7.74 -10.85 -17.09
CA GLY A 221 -6.96 -10.45 -15.92
C GLY A 221 -5.76 -11.36 -15.62
N PHE A 222 -5.68 -12.54 -16.25
CA PHE A 222 -4.53 -13.45 -16.13
C PHE A 222 -3.47 -13.24 -17.21
N THR A 223 -3.75 -12.42 -18.22
CA THR A 223 -2.84 -12.25 -19.34
C THR A 223 -1.84 -11.12 -19.06
N GLU A 224 -0.66 -11.19 -19.68
CA GLU A 224 0.40 -10.20 -19.49
C GLU A 224 0.03 -8.84 -20.10
N GLU A 225 -0.92 -8.79 -21.03
CA GLU A 225 -1.39 -7.56 -21.68
C GLU A 225 -2.32 -6.72 -20.80
N HIS A 226 -2.74 -7.20 -19.63
CA HIS A 226 -3.63 -6.48 -18.74
C HIS A 226 -2.96 -6.14 -17.40
N ASP A 227 -3.04 -4.88 -16.98
CA ASP A 227 -2.34 -4.37 -15.79
C ASP A 227 -2.77 -4.97 -14.44
N LEU A 228 -3.86 -5.75 -14.38
CA LEU A 228 -4.42 -6.25 -13.12
C LEU A 228 -3.38 -7.09 -12.38
N HIS A 229 -2.70 -7.97 -13.11
CA HIS A 229 -1.80 -8.94 -12.54
C HIS A 229 -0.58 -8.27 -11.87
N HIS A 230 -0.16 -7.08 -12.33
CA HIS A 230 0.87 -6.28 -11.65
C HIS A 230 0.40 -5.83 -10.26
N HIS A 231 -0.80 -5.26 -10.15
CA HIS A 231 -1.35 -4.83 -8.86
C HIS A 231 -1.65 -6.00 -7.92
N VAL A 232 -2.11 -7.15 -8.45
CA VAL A 232 -2.33 -8.36 -7.65
C VAL A 232 -1.02 -8.88 -7.05
N LYS A 233 0.02 -9.03 -7.88
CA LYS A 233 1.37 -9.43 -7.43
C LYS A 233 1.90 -8.45 -6.38
N ARG A 234 1.74 -7.14 -6.61
CA ARG A 234 2.17 -6.10 -5.68
C ARG A 234 1.44 -6.19 -4.34
N ALA A 235 0.12 -6.29 -4.35
CA ALA A 235 -0.70 -6.38 -3.14
C ALA A 235 -0.31 -7.58 -2.25
N MET A 236 0.01 -8.72 -2.85
CA MET A 236 0.47 -9.90 -2.10
C MET A 236 1.80 -9.65 -1.38
N VAL A 237 2.73 -8.95 -2.02
CA VAL A 237 4.04 -8.63 -1.43
C VAL A 237 3.93 -7.55 -0.37
N LEU A 238 3.15 -6.50 -0.64
CA LEU A 238 2.89 -5.44 0.34
C LEU A 238 2.14 -5.97 1.57
N ASP A 239 1.25 -6.97 1.43
CA ASP A 239 0.63 -7.62 2.59
C ASP A 239 1.71 -8.27 3.46
N GLY A 240 2.72 -8.91 2.87
CA GLY A 240 3.83 -9.53 3.61
C GLY A 240 4.72 -8.57 4.40
N LEU A 241 4.96 -7.36 3.89
CA LEU A 241 5.81 -6.36 4.58
C LEU A 241 5.23 -5.94 5.94
N PHE A 242 6.10 -5.93 6.96
CA PHE A 242 5.79 -5.56 8.35
C PHE A 242 4.70 -6.39 9.04
N GLY A 243 4.50 -7.62 8.52
CA GLY A 243 3.52 -8.60 8.97
C GLY A 243 2.26 -8.60 8.09
N ASN A 244 1.77 -9.81 7.79
CA ASN A 244 0.58 -9.98 6.95
C ASN A 244 -0.74 -9.78 7.70
N SER A 245 -1.80 -9.48 6.95
CA SER A 245 -3.14 -9.24 7.48
C SER A 245 -3.62 -10.30 8.48
N ARG A 246 -3.31 -11.59 8.25
CA ARG A 246 -3.70 -12.70 9.13
C ARG A 246 -2.89 -12.72 10.42
N GLU A 247 -1.57 -12.57 10.34
CA GLU A 247 -0.66 -12.50 11.48
C GLU A 247 -0.99 -11.32 12.38
N LEU A 248 -1.18 -10.14 11.79
CA LEU A 248 -1.50 -8.92 12.52
C LEU A 248 -2.87 -9.02 13.19
N THR A 249 -3.89 -9.54 12.50
CA THR A 249 -5.21 -9.80 13.11
C THR A 249 -5.09 -10.74 14.32
N ARG A 250 -4.31 -11.83 14.19
CA ARG A 250 -4.06 -12.76 15.29
C ARG A 250 -3.33 -12.08 16.45
N LYS A 251 -2.32 -11.26 16.15
CA LYS A 251 -1.53 -10.51 17.14
C LYS A 251 -2.40 -9.50 17.90
N ALA A 252 -3.26 -8.76 17.20
CA ALA A 252 -4.25 -7.87 17.82
C ALA A 252 -5.16 -8.64 18.77
N GLY A 253 -5.77 -9.73 18.31
CA GLY A 253 -6.66 -10.56 19.13
C GLY A 253 -5.96 -11.15 20.36
N ALA A 254 -4.70 -11.59 20.22
CA ALA A 254 -3.90 -12.04 21.37
C ALA A 254 -3.67 -10.92 22.39
N GLY A 255 -3.36 -9.70 21.93
CA GLY A 255 -3.23 -8.51 22.77
C GLY A 255 -4.52 -8.15 23.51
N LEU A 256 -5.67 -8.20 22.84
CA LEU A 256 -6.98 -7.96 23.46
C LEU A 256 -7.30 -8.96 24.57
N ARG A 257 -7.06 -10.26 24.31
CA ARG A 257 -7.26 -11.31 25.32
C ARG A 257 -6.34 -11.11 26.52
N ALA A 258 -5.07 -10.77 26.29
CA ALA A 258 -4.12 -10.55 27.37
C ALA A 258 -4.47 -9.34 28.25
N ARG A 259 -5.03 -8.28 27.65
CA ARG A 259 -5.50 -7.08 28.38
C ARG A 259 -6.83 -7.28 29.11
N GLY A 260 -7.57 -8.36 28.81
CA GLY A 260 -8.90 -8.61 29.37
C GLY A 260 -9.95 -7.55 29.01
N SER A 261 -9.68 -6.68 28.03
CA SER A 261 -10.54 -5.58 27.62
C SER A 261 -10.40 -5.34 26.12
N ALA A 262 -11.52 -5.03 25.47
CA ALA A 262 -11.52 -4.51 24.11
C ALA A 262 -11.53 -2.97 24.17
N PRO A 263 -10.74 -2.26 23.34
CA PRO A 263 -10.93 -0.83 23.12
C PRO A 263 -12.40 -0.60 22.79
N ARG A 264 -12.97 0.50 23.28
CA ARG A 264 -14.25 0.96 22.74
C ARG A 264 -13.98 1.28 21.28
N LEU A 265 -14.52 0.47 20.37
CA LEU A 265 -14.52 0.80 18.94
C LEU A 265 -15.08 2.21 18.83
N ALA A 266 -14.36 3.09 18.12
CA ALA A 266 -14.81 4.45 17.88
C ALA A 266 -16.30 4.43 17.53
N GLN A 267 -17.08 5.33 18.12
CA GLN A 267 -18.46 5.53 17.70
C GLN A 267 -18.39 5.95 16.23
N LEU A 268 -18.64 4.99 15.34
CA LEU A 268 -18.87 5.23 13.91
C LEU A 268 -20.21 5.95 13.74
#